data_AF-X0TJ22-F1
#
_entry.id   AF-X0TJ22-F1
#
_cell.length_a   1.000
_cell.length_b   1.000
_cell.length_c   1.000
_cell.angle_alpha   90.00
_cell.angle_beta   90.00
_cell.angle_gamma   90.00
#
_symmetry.space_group_name_H-M   'P 1'
#
loop_
_entity.id
_entity.type
_entity.pdbx_description
1 polymer ?
#
loop_
_entity_poly.entity_id
_entity_poly.type
_entity_poly.pdbx_seq_one_letter_code
_entity_poly.pdbx_strand_id
1 'polypeptide(L)'
;YITGQEYQTSVYDRLEGYKKALEDHRIIYQKELIKKVAPKLPSSIEEGWRATKDLLKERPTAIFTYNEIATVGALKAIREEGINVPEDLAFIGFDEVAVASHIFMPLTVVVQQ
;
A
#
# COMPACT_ATOMS: atom_id res chain seq x y z
N TYR A 1 -5.09 -0.26 -3.38
CA TYR A 1 -4.21 0.90 -3.09
C TYR A 1 -4.46 1.36 -1.67
N ILE A 2 -3.40 1.40 -0.85
CA ILE A 2 -3.43 1.98 0.50
C ILE A 2 -2.93 3.42 0.37
N THR A 3 -3.80 4.40 0.62
CA THR A 3 -3.54 5.84 0.43
C THR A 3 -3.61 6.63 1.73
N GLY A 4 -3.18 7.89 1.74
CA GLY A 4 -3.16 8.77 2.89
C GLY A 4 -4.31 9.78 2.94
N GLN A 5 -4.05 10.92 3.56
CA GLN A 5 -4.95 12.09 3.55
C GLN A 5 -4.69 12.98 2.33
N GLU A 6 -5.68 13.12 1.45
CA GLU A 6 -5.57 13.81 0.16
C GLU A 6 -5.36 15.34 0.25
N TYR A 7 -5.49 15.95 1.44
CA TYR A 7 -5.08 17.36 1.62
C TYR A 7 -3.56 17.56 1.58
N GLN A 8 -2.78 16.47 1.68
CA GLN A 8 -1.34 16.49 1.51
C GLN A 8 -1.01 16.32 0.02
N THR A 9 -0.28 17.27 -0.55
CA THR A 9 0.03 17.32 -1.99
C THR A 9 0.61 16.00 -2.52
N SER A 10 1.60 15.43 -1.84
CA SER A 10 2.22 14.16 -2.25
C SER A 10 1.24 12.98 -2.27
N VAL A 11 0.28 12.94 -1.34
CA VAL A 11 -0.75 11.90 -1.30
C VAL A 11 -1.73 12.07 -2.45
N TYR A 12 -2.13 13.31 -2.71
CA TYR A 12 -2.99 13.65 -3.84
C TYR A 12 -2.33 13.22 -5.16
N ASP A 13 -1.08 13.63 -5.40
CA ASP A 13 -0.35 13.30 -6.62
C ASP A 13 -0.18 11.79 -6.81
N ARG A 14 0.13 11.05 -5.74
CA ARG A 14 0.22 9.58 -5.78
C ARG A 14 -1.12 8.92 -6.12
N LEU A 15 -2.24 9.45 -5.60
CA LEU A 15 -3.58 8.95 -5.94
C LEU A 15 -3.94 9.25 -7.40
N GLU A 16 -3.64 10.45 -7.89
CA GLU A 16 -3.86 10.80 -9.30
C GLU A 16 -3.00 9.95 -10.23
N GLY A 17 -1.73 9.69 -9.87
CA GLY A 17 -0.87 8.76 -10.59
C GLY A 17 -1.45 7.33 -10.65
N TYR A 18 -1.99 6.84 -9.53
CA TYR A 18 -2.70 5.55 -9.50
C TYR A 18 -3.91 5.53 -10.46
N LYS A 19 -4.78 6.56 -10.40
CA LYS A 19 -5.96 6.65 -11.28
C LYS A 19 -5.55 6.72 -12.76
N LYS A 20 -4.54 7.53 -13.07
CA LYS A 20 -3.99 7.66 -14.42
C LYS A 20 -3.47 6.33 -14.94
N ALA A 21 -2.73 5.57 -14.12
CA ALA A 21 -2.22 4.26 -14.52
C ALA A 21 -3.36 3.26 -14.84
N LEU A 22 -4.45 3.29 -14.08
CA LEU A 22 -5.64 2.49 -14.39
C LEU A 22 -6.29 2.92 -15.71
N GLU A 23 -6.46 4.23 -15.92
CA GLU A 23 -7.03 4.79 -17.14
C GLU A 23 -6.20 4.41 -18.39
N ASP A 24 -4.88 4.61 -18.32
CA ASP A 24 -3.94 4.29 -19.41
C ASP A 24 -4.02 2.81 -19.83
N HIS A 25 -4.39 1.90 -18.90
CA HIS A 25 -4.56 0.47 -19.13
C HIS A 25 -6.02 0.01 -19.23
N ARG A 26 -6.99 0.94 -19.26
CA ARG A 26 -8.44 0.68 -19.33
C ARG A 26 -8.95 -0.22 -18.19
N ILE A 27 -8.37 -0.11 -17.01
CA ILE A 27 -8.83 -0.79 -15.80
C ILE A 27 -9.85 0.09 -15.09
N ILE A 28 -11.01 -0.47 -14.74
CA ILE A 28 -12.07 0.27 -14.05
C ILE A 28 -11.63 0.60 -12.62
N TYR A 29 -11.64 1.89 -12.30
CA TYR A 29 -11.44 2.36 -10.94
C TYR A 29 -12.56 1.85 -10.03
N GLN A 30 -12.18 1.13 -8.98
CA GLN A 30 -13.06 0.55 -7.97
C GLN A 30 -12.76 1.20 -6.63
N LYS A 31 -13.76 1.90 -6.06
CA LYS A 31 -13.59 2.67 -4.82
C LYS A 31 -13.29 1.77 -3.62
N GLU A 32 -13.82 0.56 -3.63
CA GLU A 32 -13.63 -0.51 -2.65
C GLU A 32 -12.17 -0.96 -2.55
N LEU A 33 -11.39 -0.86 -3.64
CA LEU A 33 -9.96 -1.17 -3.67
C LEU A 33 -9.08 -0.05 -3.10
N ILE A 34 -9.68 1.05 -2.63
CA ILE A 34 -8.98 2.20 -2.06
C ILE A 34 -9.23 2.24 -0.55
N LYS A 35 -8.16 2.04 0.24
CA LYS A 35 -8.23 2.18 1.69
C LYS A 35 -7.43 3.40 2.12
N LYS A 36 -8.11 4.37 2.73
CA LYS A 36 -7.51 5.61 3.22
C LYS A 36 -7.01 5.42 4.64
N VAL A 37 -5.78 5.85 4.89
CA VAL A 37 -5.12 5.78 6.19
C VAL A 37 -4.93 7.22 6.68
N ALA A 38 -5.28 7.47 7.95
CA ALA A 38 -4.94 8.71 8.62
C ALA A 38 -3.77 8.43 9.57
N PRO A 39 -2.59 9.06 9.39
CA PRO A 39 -1.52 8.93 10.37
C PRO A 39 -2.02 9.42 11.72
N LYS A 40 -2.19 8.49 12.66
CA LYS A 40 -2.40 8.77 14.07
C LYS A 40 -1.12 8.38 14.77
N LEU A 41 -0.40 9.33 15.35
CA LEU A 41 0.69 8.99 16.25
C LEU A 41 0.07 8.58 17.60
N PRO A 42 0.54 7.48 18.23
CA PRO A 42 1.67 6.63 17.84
C PRO A 42 1.31 5.45 16.90
N SER A 43 0.03 5.23 16.58
CA SER A 43 -0.49 4.02 15.93
C SER A 43 -0.48 4.02 14.39
N SER A 44 0.44 4.73 13.73
CA SER A 44 0.36 4.93 12.26
C SER A 44 0.64 3.65 11.46
N ILE A 45 1.49 2.74 11.95
CA ILE A 45 1.72 1.41 11.34
C ILE A 45 0.46 0.53 11.46
N GLU A 46 -0.20 0.58 12.62
CA GLU A 46 -1.39 -0.23 12.89
C GLU A 46 -2.54 0.13 11.95
N GLU A 47 -2.69 1.41 11.61
CA GLU A 47 -3.69 1.85 10.64
C GLU A 47 -3.40 1.29 9.22
N GLY A 48 -2.12 1.22 8.81
CA GLY A 48 -1.72 0.56 7.56
C GLY A 48 -2.00 -0.95 7.56
N TRP A 49 -1.78 -1.61 8.70
CA TRP A 49 -2.11 -3.02 8.91
C TRP A 49 -3.62 -3.28 8.81
N ARG A 50 -4.44 -2.49 9.52
CA ARG A 50 -5.92 -2.59 9.48
C ARG A 50 -6.46 -2.35 8.08
N ALA A 51 -5.96 -1.31 7.41
CA ALA A 51 -6.36 -0.98 6.04
C ALA A 51 -5.99 -2.11 5.07
N THR A 52 -4.84 -2.75 5.25
CA THR A 52 -4.42 -3.88 4.41
C THR A 52 -5.29 -5.11 4.63
N LYS A 53 -5.57 -5.48 5.90
CA LYS A 53 -6.51 -6.57 6.19
C LYS A 53 -7.90 -6.32 5.60
N ASP A 54 -8.37 -5.08 5.64
CA ASP A 54 -9.65 -4.73 5.02
C ASP A 54 -9.60 -4.81 3.49
N LEU A 55 -8.50 -4.37 2.88
CA LEU A 55 -8.31 -4.47 1.42
C LEU A 55 -8.27 -5.94 0.96
N LEU A 56 -7.62 -6.83 1.72
CA LEU A 56 -7.51 -8.24 1.37
C LEU A 56 -8.86 -8.96 1.25
N LYS A 57 -9.90 -8.48 1.95
CA LYS A 57 -11.28 -9.01 1.81
C LYS A 57 -11.86 -8.81 0.41
N GLU A 58 -11.42 -7.76 -0.28
CA GLU A 58 -11.81 -7.46 -1.66
C GLU A 58 -11.03 -8.32 -2.68
N ARG A 59 -10.14 -9.21 -2.22
CA ARG A 59 -9.32 -10.11 -3.04
C ARG A 59 -8.54 -9.39 -4.15
N PRO A 60 -7.75 -8.34 -3.80
CA PRO A 60 -6.90 -7.68 -4.78
C PRO A 60 -5.85 -8.65 -5.32
N THR A 61 -5.45 -8.48 -6.58
CA THR A 61 -4.29 -9.18 -7.15
C THR A 61 -2.97 -8.43 -6.89
N ALA A 62 -3.06 -7.15 -6.53
CA ALA A 62 -1.92 -6.30 -6.22
C ALA A 62 -2.22 -5.25 -5.16
N ILE A 63 -1.22 -4.92 -4.34
CA ILE A 63 -1.26 -3.80 -3.39
C ILE A 63 -0.13 -2.82 -3.70
N PHE A 64 -0.50 -1.55 -3.76
CA PHE A 64 0.42 -0.41 -3.75
C PHE A 64 0.17 0.38 -2.47
N THR A 65 1.24 0.79 -1.78
CA THR A 65 1.19 1.65 -0.60
C THR A 65 1.75 3.03 -0.91
N TYR A 66 1.19 4.07 -0.30
CA TYR A 66 1.59 5.44 -0.63
C TYR A 66 2.85 5.93 0.08
N ASN A 67 3.28 5.35 1.21
CA ASN A 67 4.48 5.80 1.96
C ASN A 67 5.11 4.66 2.78
N GLU A 68 6.25 4.94 3.42
CA GLU A 68 6.98 3.96 4.26
C GLU A 68 6.10 3.33 5.35
N ILE A 69 5.38 4.14 6.13
CA ILE A 69 4.59 3.66 7.28
C ILE A 69 3.48 2.70 6.84
N ALA A 70 2.76 3.04 5.75
CA ALA A 70 1.75 2.18 5.18
C ALA A 70 2.38 0.89 4.62
N THR A 71 3.58 0.98 4.04
CA THR A 71 4.35 -0.19 3.57
C THR A 71 4.64 -1.14 4.72
N VAL A 72 5.15 -0.65 5.85
CA VAL A 72 5.43 -1.49 7.04
C VAL A 72 4.16 -2.13 7.59
N GLY A 73 3.06 -1.36 7.71
CA GLY A 73 1.77 -1.90 8.15
C GLY A 73 1.21 -2.98 7.22
N ALA A 74 1.34 -2.78 5.90
CA ALA A 74 0.89 -3.75 4.91
C ALA A 74 1.71 -5.03 4.94
N LEU A 75 3.04 -4.95 5.05
CA LEU A 75 3.92 -6.11 5.18
C LEU A 75 3.59 -6.93 6.43
N LYS A 76 3.29 -6.26 7.57
CA LYS A 76 2.81 -6.94 8.78
C LYS A 76 1.54 -7.75 8.51
N ALA A 77 0.56 -7.15 7.81
CA ALA A 77 -0.73 -7.80 7.52
C ALA A 77 -0.56 -8.99 6.55
N ILE A 78 0.17 -8.80 5.45
CA ILE A 78 0.46 -9.84 4.46
C ILE A 78 1.12 -11.06 5.13
N ARG A 79 2.10 -10.82 6.01
CA ARG A 79 2.77 -11.89 6.77
C ARG A 79 1.80 -12.66 7.67
N GLU A 80 0.94 -11.95 8.40
CA GLU A 80 -0.03 -12.58 9.32
C GLU A 80 -1.08 -13.41 8.60
N GLU A 81 -1.47 -13.00 7.39
CA GLU A 81 -2.43 -13.74 6.55
C GLU A 81 -1.77 -14.88 5.76
N GLY A 82 -0.45 -15.07 5.87
CA GLY A 82 0.27 -16.17 5.21
C GLY A 82 0.30 -16.06 3.69
N ILE A 83 0.20 -14.85 3.14
CA ILE A 83 0.17 -14.59 1.70
C ILE A 83 1.61 -14.54 1.17
N ASN A 84 1.89 -15.30 0.11
CA ASN A 84 3.19 -15.27 -0.56
C ASN A 84 3.25 -14.14 -1.60
N VAL A 85 4.39 -13.46 -1.65
CA VAL A 85 4.63 -12.39 -2.62
C VAL A 85 5.93 -12.72 -3.36
N PRO A 86 5.92 -12.72 -4.72
CA PRO A 86 4.85 -12.27 -5.61
C PRO A 86 3.78 -13.31 -6.00
N GLU A 87 3.84 -14.53 -5.49
CA GLU A 87 3.08 -15.66 -6.03
C GLU A 87 1.55 -15.52 -5.87
N ASP A 88 1.09 -15.11 -4.68
CA ASP A 88 -0.34 -14.98 -4.38
C ASP A 88 -0.83 -13.53 -4.53
N LEU A 89 0.08 -12.55 -4.35
CA LEU A 89 -0.24 -11.13 -4.36
C LEU A 89 0.97 -10.32 -4.84
N ALA A 90 0.80 -9.45 -5.83
CA ALA A 90 1.84 -8.49 -6.19
C ALA A 90 1.89 -7.33 -5.17
N PHE A 91 3.08 -6.89 -4.78
CA PHE A 91 3.24 -5.82 -3.80
C PHE A 91 4.28 -4.79 -4.24
N ILE A 92 3.88 -3.51 -4.21
CA ILE A 92 4.77 -2.36 -4.42
C ILE A 92 4.69 -1.45 -3.19
N GLY A 93 5.85 -1.25 -2.56
CA GLY A 93 6.03 -0.31 -1.47
C GLY A 93 6.40 1.10 -1.94
N PHE A 94 6.55 2.01 -0.98
CA PHE A 94 7.02 3.37 -1.22
C PHE A 94 8.02 3.79 -0.15
N ASP A 95 9.02 4.57 -0.56
CA ASP A 95 10.20 5.02 0.20
C ASP A 95 11.16 3.88 0.61
N GLU A 96 12.33 4.27 1.13
CA GLU A 96 13.24 3.32 1.77
C GLU A 96 12.60 2.83 3.07
N VAL A 97 12.22 1.57 3.08
CA VAL A 97 11.72 0.92 4.28
C VAL A 97 12.93 0.69 5.19
N ALA A 98 13.05 1.44 6.29
CA ALA A 98 14.19 1.33 7.22
C ALA A 98 14.33 -0.10 7.82
N VAL A 99 13.27 -0.90 7.72
CA VAL A 99 13.20 -2.32 8.09
C VAL A 99 13.49 -3.29 6.93
N ALA A 100 14.04 -2.83 5.80
CA ALA A 100 14.34 -3.63 4.61
C ALA A 100 15.13 -4.92 4.93
N SER A 101 16.02 -4.87 5.94
CA SER A 101 16.80 -6.01 6.42
C SER A 101 16.00 -7.10 7.16
N HIS A 102 14.74 -6.85 7.50
CA HIS A 102 13.85 -7.77 8.23
C HIS A 102 12.62 -8.19 7.40
N ILE A 103 12.61 -7.90 6.11
CA ILE A 103 11.51 -8.24 5.22
C ILE A 103 11.63 -9.71 4.82
N PHE A 104 10.52 -10.44 4.94
CA PHE A 104 10.42 -11.88 4.70
C PHE A 104 10.21 -12.26 3.22
N MET A 105 10.24 -11.28 2.32
CA MET A 105 9.91 -11.38 0.90
C MET A 105 10.76 -10.37 0.09
N PRO A 106 10.98 -10.59 -1.21
CA PRO A 106 11.54 -9.57 -2.09
C PRO A 106 10.63 -8.34 -2.11
N LEU A 107 11.17 -7.15 -1.81
CA LEU A 107 10.40 -5.90 -1.80
C LEU A 107 10.82 -4.99 -2.97
N THR A 108 9.84 -4.57 -3.77
CA THR A 108 10.01 -3.48 -4.74
C THR A 108 9.43 -2.19 -4.15
N VAL A 109 10.19 -1.08 -4.22
CA VAL A 109 9.76 0.23 -3.73
C VAL A 109 9.97 1.32 -4.77
N VAL A 110 9.12 2.35 -4.71
CA VAL A 110 9.41 3.64 -5.35
C VAL A 110 10.26 4.47 -4.39
N VAL A 111 11.45 4.88 -4.83
CA VAL A 111 12.33 5.81 -4.08
C VAL A 111 12.06 7.23 -4.57
N GLN A 112 11.71 8.13 -3.65
CA GLN A 112 11.51 9.54 -3.95
C GLN A 112 12.75 10.36 -3.58
N GLN A 113 13.23 11.20 -4.51
CA GLN A 113 14.31 12.16 -4.28
C GLN A 113 13.78 13.53 -3.87
#